data_AF-A0A672SQW8-F1
#
_entry.id   AF-A0A672SQW8-F1
#
_cell.length_a   1.000
_cell.length_b   1.000
_cell.length_c   1.000
_cell.angle_alpha   90.00
_cell.angle_beta   90.00
_cell.angle_gamma   90.00
#
_symmetry.space_group_name_H-M   'P 1'
#
loop_
_entity.id
_entity.type
_entity.pdbx_description
1 polymer ?
#
loop_
_entity_poly.entity_id
_entity_poly.type
_entity_poly.pdbx_seq_one_letter_code
_entity_poly.pdbx_strand_id
1 'polypeptide(L)'
;MTIRSDRDHGQRYRPRMSCLKKLEATVLQMQDPSTGVKGTDQKLNITIIPHVITGQDIVAWITKNMNIDNDEAQAFGTMLVAFGYIYPLQDHKKLVLRPDGSLNRFQTPYFWPVQKWKAEDTDYGIYLAKRNIRKKGVLDAYEQEEYNKLHKWMNHKWDFIVMQAKEQYHAGKARQKADRVVFDCQERAYWIVHRPPPQTHSAMDYGLDRHIDPNVEEKKTYDYYRRIIIYTQQAVMRSRVKSSVSLGALAKYITTFKNHDPFLIPCLPSNPWHTDDDSYWELNAPDVEIPTKMRVERWSFSFYELLNDPRGRADFKIFLKKEFSGENLAFWEAAEELKWGTAASMSEKAEQIFKTFLAPGAPRWINIDGRTMGLTVKGLEHPHRYVLDGAQTHIFMLMKKDTFYRYLKSPVYKEIQKKAISPAPHNFSEAQLQQNMRNRRPSIDPIITWQKEQEEKAKAAAAAGPVDIKKLMASKLDRK
;
A
#
# COMPACT_ATOMS: atom_id res chain seq x y z
N MET A 1 27.72 -10.23 26.77
CA MET A 1 26.35 -10.76 26.86
C MET A 1 25.40 -9.70 26.31
N THR A 2 25.03 -9.81 25.04
CA THR A 2 24.05 -8.91 24.41
C THR A 2 22.67 -9.38 24.82
N ILE A 3 21.99 -8.59 25.65
CA ILE A 3 20.59 -8.83 26.02
C ILE A 3 19.80 -8.74 24.71
N ARG A 4 19.32 -9.89 24.22
CA ARG A 4 18.38 -9.98 23.10
C ARG A 4 17.09 -9.36 23.60
N SER A 5 16.70 -8.20 23.07
CA SER A 5 15.34 -7.72 23.29
C SER A 5 14.40 -8.65 22.54
N ASP A 6 13.24 -8.97 23.12
CA ASP A 6 12.18 -9.81 22.55
C ASP A 6 11.54 -9.24 21.26
N ARG A 7 12.19 -8.27 20.60
CA ARG A 7 11.82 -7.68 19.30
C ARG A 7 12.83 -7.97 18.19
N ASP A 8 13.90 -8.72 18.45
CA ASP A 8 14.78 -9.19 17.37
C ASP A 8 14.06 -10.31 16.61
N HIS A 9 13.19 -9.94 15.66
CA HIS A 9 12.60 -10.88 14.71
C HIS A 9 13.66 -11.58 13.83
N GLY A 10 14.97 -11.41 14.07
CA GLY A 10 16.04 -11.95 13.24
C GLY A 10 16.31 -11.09 11.99
N GLN A 11 15.85 -9.83 12.01
CA GLN A 11 16.04 -8.86 10.94
C GLN A 11 17.27 -8.01 11.28
N ARG A 12 18.28 -8.06 10.40
CA ARG A 12 19.62 -7.54 10.73
C ARG A 12 20.24 -6.69 9.63
N TYR A 13 19.60 -6.62 8.46
CA TYR A 13 20.19 -5.99 7.29
C TYR A 13 19.36 -4.82 6.79
N ARG A 14 19.99 -3.67 6.61
CA ARG A 14 19.32 -2.49 6.08
C ARG A 14 18.76 -2.76 4.68
N PRO A 15 17.59 -2.21 4.33
CA PRO A 15 17.03 -2.34 2.98
C PRO A 15 17.92 -1.66 1.93
N ARG A 16 17.69 -2.00 0.65
CA ARG A 16 18.30 -1.27 -0.46
C ARG A 16 17.78 0.17 -0.47
N MET A 17 18.69 1.12 -0.64
CA MET A 17 18.38 2.55 -0.71
C MET A 17 18.84 3.10 -2.07
N SER A 18 18.17 2.67 -3.14
CA SER A 18 18.52 3.05 -4.52
C SER A 18 18.37 4.55 -4.79
N CYS A 19 17.58 5.25 -3.98
CA CYS A 19 17.41 6.70 -4.07
C CYS A 19 18.71 7.47 -3.79
N LEU A 20 19.59 6.98 -2.90
CA LEU A 20 20.78 7.74 -2.46
C LEU A 20 21.65 8.13 -3.65
N LYS A 21 22.02 7.17 -4.51
CA LYS A 21 22.82 7.43 -5.72
C LYS A 21 22.17 8.44 -6.67
N LYS A 22 20.84 8.45 -6.76
CA LYS A 22 20.11 9.42 -7.60
C LYS A 22 20.20 10.81 -6.99
N LEU A 23 20.01 10.93 -5.68
CA LEU A 23 20.12 12.19 -4.95
C LEU A 23 21.53 12.75 -5.00
N GLU A 24 22.55 11.92 -4.80
CA GLU A 24 23.97 12.28 -4.93
C GLU A 24 24.24 12.88 -6.32
N ALA A 25 23.80 12.20 -7.39
CA ALA A 25 23.99 12.69 -8.75
C ALA A 25 23.30 14.04 -8.98
N THR A 26 22.09 14.24 -8.45
CA THR A 26 21.40 15.53 -8.50
C THR A 26 22.15 16.61 -7.73
N VAL A 27 22.63 16.32 -6.52
CA VAL A 27 23.37 17.30 -5.69
C VAL A 27 24.68 17.70 -6.37
N LEU A 28 25.37 16.77 -7.02
CA LEU A 28 26.56 17.08 -7.81
C LEU A 28 26.25 18.03 -8.99
N GLN A 29 25.11 17.85 -9.67
CA GLN A 29 24.67 18.79 -10.71
C GLN A 29 24.32 20.17 -10.12
N MET A 30 23.69 20.21 -8.94
CA MET A 30 23.39 21.45 -8.24
C MET A 30 24.66 22.21 -7.81
N GLN A 31 25.78 21.50 -7.64
CA GLN A 31 27.08 22.07 -7.28
C GLN A 31 27.93 22.46 -8.50
N ASP A 32 27.46 22.22 -9.72
CA ASP A 32 28.22 22.54 -10.93
C ASP A 32 28.53 24.05 -11.01
N PRO A 33 29.79 24.48 -11.25
CA PRO A 33 30.14 25.89 -11.26
C PRO A 33 29.44 26.72 -12.35
N SER A 34 29.00 26.10 -13.44
CA SER A 34 28.43 26.78 -14.61
C SER A 34 26.91 26.73 -14.66
N THR A 35 26.33 25.59 -14.25
CA THR A 35 24.90 25.27 -14.39
C THR A 35 24.19 25.06 -13.06
N GLY A 36 24.93 25.00 -11.94
CA GLY A 36 24.42 24.74 -10.60
C GLY A 36 23.76 25.95 -9.94
N VAL A 37 23.41 25.77 -8.66
CA VAL A 37 22.81 26.81 -7.82
C VAL A 37 23.86 27.86 -7.49
N LYS A 38 23.57 29.13 -7.81
CA LYS A 38 24.52 30.23 -7.56
C LYS A 38 24.65 30.49 -6.07
N GLY A 39 25.86 30.30 -5.54
CA GLY A 39 26.21 30.64 -4.16
C GLY A 39 26.56 32.11 -3.98
N THR A 40 26.35 32.62 -2.77
CA THR A 40 26.76 33.95 -2.32
C THR A 40 27.58 33.85 -1.03
N ASP A 41 28.26 34.94 -0.67
CA ASP A 41 29.05 35.01 0.56
C ASP A 41 28.20 35.45 1.75
N GLN A 42 28.30 34.70 2.85
CA GLN A 42 27.71 35.07 4.13
C GLN A 42 28.70 35.89 4.96
N LYS A 43 28.31 37.10 5.35
CA LYS A 43 29.08 37.94 6.29
C LYS A 43 28.63 37.68 7.73
N LEU A 44 29.51 37.12 8.57
CA LEU A 44 29.31 36.91 10.00
C LEU A 44 30.26 37.81 10.80
N ASN A 45 29.76 38.96 11.23
CA ASN A 45 30.53 40.04 11.86
C ASN A 45 31.70 40.48 10.96
N ILE A 46 32.92 39.99 11.23
CA ILE A 46 34.16 40.32 10.51
C ILE A 46 34.59 39.13 9.59
N THR A 47 33.96 37.96 9.72
CA THR A 47 34.32 36.75 8.99
C THR A 47 33.39 36.55 7.79
N ILE A 48 33.94 36.40 6.59
CA ILE A 48 33.20 36.09 5.37
C ILE A 48 33.29 34.57 5.15
N ILE A 49 32.15 33.91 4.92
CA ILE A 49 32.08 32.47 4.64
C ILE A 49 31.39 32.27 3.28
N PRO A 50 32.08 31.68 2.29
CA PRO A 50 31.55 31.57 0.93
C PRO A 50 30.50 30.46 0.76
N HIS A 51 29.89 30.42 -0.43
CA HIS A 51 29.02 29.34 -0.94
C HIS A 51 27.76 29.05 -0.10
N VAL A 52 27.04 30.09 0.28
CA VAL A 52 25.68 29.97 0.83
C VAL A 52 24.65 30.11 -0.27
N ILE A 53 23.63 29.27 -0.23
CA ILE A 53 22.53 29.23 -1.21
C ILE A 53 21.20 29.52 -0.51
N THR A 54 20.28 30.21 -1.19
CA THR A 54 18.95 30.46 -0.63
C THR A 54 18.01 29.29 -0.94
N GLY A 55 16.99 29.10 -0.11
CA GLY A 55 15.97 28.09 -0.37
C GLY A 55 15.16 28.38 -1.63
N GLN A 56 14.89 29.66 -1.91
CA GLN A 56 14.25 30.09 -3.16
C GLN A 56 15.09 29.71 -4.40
N ASP A 57 16.41 29.91 -4.38
CA ASP A 57 17.29 29.55 -5.51
C ASP A 57 17.36 28.04 -5.73
N ILE A 58 17.35 27.25 -4.65
CA ILE A 58 17.29 25.79 -4.72
C ILE A 58 16.01 25.35 -5.43
N VAL A 59 14.85 25.85 -4.99
CA VAL A 59 13.55 25.51 -5.60
C VAL A 59 13.51 25.94 -7.06
N ALA A 60 13.93 27.18 -7.36
CA ALA A 60 13.96 27.68 -8.73
C ALA A 60 14.85 26.85 -9.67
N TRP A 61 16.00 26.38 -9.17
CA TRP A 61 16.87 25.48 -9.92
C TRP A 61 16.21 24.13 -10.19
N ILE A 62 15.56 23.53 -9.17
CA ILE A 62 14.86 22.24 -9.30
C ILE A 62 13.71 22.34 -10.30
N THR A 63 12.83 23.34 -10.15
CA THR A 63 11.70 23.62 -11.06
C THR A 63 12.18 23.70 -12.50
N LYS A 64 13.26 24.46 -12.75
CA LYS A 64 13.83 24.64 -14.10
C LYS A 64 14.47 23.37 -14.66
N ASN A 65 15.30 22.68 -13.87
CA ASN A 65 16.10 21.56 -14.36
C ASN A 65 15.29 20.26 -14.49
N MET A 66 14.26 20.08 -13.65
CA MET A 66 13.40 18.89 -13.66
C MET A 66 12.07 19.10 -14.39
N ASN A 67 11.73 20.35 -14.76
CA ASN A 67 10.47 20.70 -15.41
C ASN A 67 9.24 20.24 -14.60
N ILE A 68 9.22 20.60 -13.32
CA ILE A 68 8.15 20.31 -12.36
C ILE A 68 7.59 21.60 -11.77
N ASP A 69 6.45 21.52 -11.09
CA ASP A 69 5.84 22.66 -10.39
C ASP A 69 6.60 23.03 -9.10
N ASN A 70 6.32 24.23 -8.57
CA ASN A 70 7.03 24.74 -7.40
C ASN A 70 6.75 23.92 -6.12
N ASP A 71 5.54 23.38 -5.97
CA ASP A 71 5.18 22.60 -4.77
C ASP A 71 5.90 21.25 -4.78
N GLU A 72 5.94 20.57 -5.93
CA GLU A 72 6.74 19.34 -6.10
C GLU A 72 8.25 19.62 -5.95
N ALA A 73 8.76 20.73 -6.49
CA ALA A 73 10.15 21.14 -6.33
C ALA A 73 10.51 21.42 -4.87
N GLN A 74 9.62 22.06 -4.10
CA GLN A 74 9.80 22.30 -2.68
C GLN A 74 9.80 20.98 -1.88
N ALA A 75 8.91 20.04 -2.22
CA ALA A 75 8.88 18.72 -1.59
C ALA A 75 10.17 17.95 -1.87
N PHE A 76 10.67 17.98 -3.11
CA PHE A 76 11.95 17.37 -3.49
C PHE A 76 13.13 18.03 -2.77
N GLY A 77 13.18 19.36 -2.70
CA GLY A 77 14.19 20.09 -1.96
C GLY A 77 14.17 19.79 -0.46
N THR A 78 12.97 19.64 0.12
CA THR A 78 12.79 19.19 1.50
C THR A 78 13.33 17.77 1.70
N MET A 79 13.13 16.87 0.74
CA MET A 79 13.73 15.54 0.77
C MET A 79 15.27 15.60 0.79
N LEU A 80 15.90 16.47 0.00
CA LEU A 80 17.36 16.68 0.04
C LEU A 80 17.85 17.15 1.42
N VAL A 81 17.07 18.01 2.09
CA VAL A 81 17.35 18.45 3.46
C VAL A 81 17.18 17.30 4.46
N ALA A 82 16.10 16.51 4.33
CA ALA A 82 15.80 15.40 5.22
C ALA A 82 16.81 14.24 5.13
N PHE A 83 17.45 14.04 3.97
CA PHE A 83 18.59 13.11 3.80
C PHE A 83 19.93 13.73 4.22
N GLY A 84 19.99 15.04 4.46
CA GLY A 84 21.20 15.72 4.91
C GLY A 84 22.17 16.12 3.80
N TYR A 85 21.77 16.11 2.53
CA TYR A 85 22.61 16.62 1.43
C TYR A 85 22.70 18.15 1.43
N ILE A 86 21.65 18.81 1.91
CA ILE A 86 21.57 20.24 2.12
C ILE A 86 21.18 20.45 3.58
N TYR A 87 21.74 21.46 4.25
CA TYR A 87 21.33 21.79 5.61
C TYR A 87 21.07 23.29 5.78
N PRO A 88 19.97 23.66 6.47
CA PRO A 88 19.67 25.04 6.75
C PRO A 88 20.58 25.58 7.86
N LEU A 89 20.97 26.85 7.73
CA LEU A 89 21.81 27.53 8.72
C LEU A 89 20.98 28.06 9.91
N GLN A 90 19.67 28.20 9.72
CA GLN A 90 18.69 28.66 10.72
C GLN A 90 17.62 27.58 10.91
N ASP A 91 17.03 27.49 12.12
CA ASP A 91 16.01 26.48 12.49
C ASP A 91 16.38 25.04 12.05
N HIS A 92 17.66 24.69 12.20
CA HIS A 92 18.27 23.45 11.70
C HIS A 92 17.73 22.15 12.31
N LYS A 93 16.85 22.24 13.30
CA LYS A 93 16.17 21.08 13.89
C LYS A 93 14.97 20.65 13.02
N LYS A 94 14.41 21.55 12.22
CA LYS A 94 13.38 21.24 11.24
C LYS A 94 14.06 20.91 9.92
N LEU A 95 14.07 19.63 9.58
CA LEU A 95 14.65 19.11 8.33
C LEU A 95 13.74 19.40 7.12
N VAL A 96 13.44 20.68 6.88
CA VAL A 96 12.54 21.16 5.84
C VAL A 96 13.20 22.29 5.07
N LEU A 97 13.04 22.30 3.74
CA LEU A 97 13.48 23.41 2.92
C LEU A 97 12.41 24.52 2.95
N ARG A 98 12.82 25.74 3.33
CA ARG A 98 11.96 26.93 3.23
C ARG A 98 12.18 27.59 1.87
N PRO A 99 11.14 27.82 1.05
CA PRO A 99 11.26 28.44 -0.27
C PRO A 99 11.38 29.97 -0.18
N ASP A 100 12.19 30.46 0.76
CA ASP A 100 12.41 31.88 1.04
C ASP A 100 13.91 32.21 1.01
N GLY A 101 14.28 33.39 1.52
CA GLY A 101 15.67 33.81 1.67
C GLY A 101 16.46 33.04 2.74
N SER A 102 15.90 31.98 3.35
CA SER A 102 16.60 31.16 4.33
C SER A 102 17.87 30.56 3.72
N LEU A 103 18.96 30.71 4.46
CA LEU A 103 20.29 30.32 4.02
C LEU A 103 20.53 28.84 4.28
N ASN A 104 21.03 28.15 3.25
CA ASN A 104 21.36 26.74 3.26
C ASN A 104 22.80 26.53 2.76
N ARG A 105 23.36 25.36 3.04
CA ARG A 105 24.65 24.92 2.48
C ARG A 105 24.57 23.47 2.06
N PHE A 106 25.39 23.10 1.07
CA PHE A 106 25.61 21.71 0.74
C PHE A 106 26.46 21.02 1.82
N GLN A 107 26.11 19.77 2.08
CA GLN A 107 26.88 18.87 2.93
C GLN A 107 28.07 18.30 2.18
N THR A 108 29.17 18.03 2.90
CA THR A 108 30.34 17.37 2.33
C THR A 108 30.08 15.87 2.11
N PRO A 109 30.62 15.25 1.03
CA PRO A 109 30.44 13.83 0.75
C PRO A 109 30.81 12.88 1.91
N TYR A 110 31.74 13.29 2.79
CA TYR A 110 32.07 12.51 3.99
C TYR A 110 30.86 12.27 4.92
N PHE A 111 29.93 13.22 4.96
CA PHE A 111 28.72 13.15 5.79
C PHE A 111 27.48 12.76 4.98
N TRP A 112 27.63 12.28 3.74
CA TRP A 112 26.49 11.81 2.97
C TRP A 112 25.97 10.48 3.52
N PRO A 113 24.64 10.26 3.46
CA PRO A 113 24.05 9.01 3.91
C PRO A 113 24.52 7.85 3.06
N VAL A 114 24.85 6.73 3.70
CA VAL A 114 25.24 5.48 3.03
C VAL A 114 24.28 4.35 3.38
N GLN A 115 24.05 3.45 2.43
CA GLN A 115 23.13 2.32 2.60
C GLN A 115 23.66 1.30 3.62
N LYS A 116 24.93 0.93 3.51
CA LYS A 116 25.51 -0.21 4.25
C LYS A 116 25.73 0.12 5.73
N TRP A 117 26.27 1.30 6.02
CA TRP A 117 26.77 1.65 7.35
C TRP A 117 25.82 2.61 8.06
N LYS A 118 25.43 2.26 9.29
CA LYS A 118 24.69 3.16 10.17
C LYS A 118 25.70 4.02 10.94
N ALA A 119 25.33 5.27 11.25
CA ALA A 119 26.10 6.09 12.17
C ALA A 119 26.23 5.39 13.53
N GLU A 120 27.46 5.15 13.99
CA GLU A 120 27.74 4.39 15.19
C GLU A 120 27.51 5.21 16.47
N ASP A 121 27.20 4.51 17.56
CA ASP A 121 27.01 5.15 18.87
C ASP A 121 28.34 5.66 19.46
N THR A 122 29.47 5.06 19.09
CA THR A 122 30.82 5.53 19.48
C THR A 122 31.08 6.93 18.92
N ASP A 123 30.82 7.14 17.63
CA ASP A 123 31.03 8.42 16.96
C ASP A 123 30.10 9.50 17.52
N TYR A 124 28.84 9.14 17.84
CA TYR A 124 27.90 10.06 18.46
C TYR A 124 28.35 10.46 19.88
N GLY A 125 28.87 9.51 20.64
CA GLY A 125 29.49 9.76 21.95
C GLY A 125 30.65 10.77 21.86
N ILE A 126 31.52 10.62 20.87
CA ILE A 126 32.65 11.55 20.61
C ILE A 126 32.12 12.95 20.30
N TYR A 127 31.11 13.05 19.43
CA TYR A 127 30.48 14.32 19.07
C TYR A 127 29.89 15.05 20.29
N LEU A 128 29.09 14.36 21.10
CA LEU A 128 28.46 14.93 22.29
C LEU A 128 29.51 15.31 23.35
N ALA A 129 30.52 14.48 23.56
CA ALA A 129 31.64 14.78 24.47
C ALA A 129 32.40 16.03 24.03
N LYS A 130 32.71 16.16 22.73
CA LYS A 130 33.38 17.32 22.14
C LYS A 130 32.57 18.60 22.36
N ARG A 131 31.24 18.55 22.15
CA ARG A 131 30.34 19.68 22.42
C ARG A 131 30.31 20.07 23.89
N ASN A 132 30.29 19.09 24.79
CA ASN A 132 30.29 19.34 26.23
C ASN A 132 31.63 19.96 26.70
N ILE A 133 32.77 19.57 26.12
CA ILE A 133 34.10 20.16 26.39
C ILE A 133 34.16 21.62 25.94
N ARG A 134 33.59 21.94 24.77
CA ARG A 134 33.63 23.31 24.22
C ARG A 134 32.97 24.33 25.14
N LYS A 135 31.81 24.00 25.70
CA LYS A 135 31.10 24.82 26.68
C LYS A 135 30.13 23.93 27.47
N LYS A 136 30.39 23.76 28.77
CA LYS A 136 29.52 22.98 29.67
C LYS A 136 28.10 23.55 29.65
N GLY A 137 27.09 22.67 29.54
CA GLY A 137 25.67 23.05 29.59
C GLY A 137 25.05 23.53 28.26
N VAL A 138 25.67 23.23 27.11
CA VAL A 138 25.16 23.60 25.76
C VAL A 138 24.52 22.44 25.01
N LEU A 139 24.48 21.25 25.60
CA LEU A 139 23.70 20.14 25.05
C LEU A 139 22.21 20.43 25.24
N ASP A 140 21.42 20.15 24.20
CA ASP A 140 19.97 20.16 24.34
C ASP A 140 19.53 19.08 25.35
N ALA A 141 18.33 19.20 25.93
CA ALA A 141 17.84 18.25 26.93
C ALA A 141 17.88 16.78 26.44
N TYR A 142 17.44 16.53 25.20
CA TYR A 142 17.48 15.19 24.59
C TYR A 142 18.92 14.70 24.31
N GLU A 143 19.83 15.61 23.96
CA GLU A 143 21.25 15.28 23.75
C GLU A 143 21.92 14.94 25.07
N GLN A 144 21.55 15.64 26.16
CA GLN A 144 22.06 15.37 27.50
C GLN A 144 21.59 14.00 28.01
N GLU A 145 20.33 13.63 27.74
CA GLU A 145 19.78 12.32 28.07
C GLU A 145 20.54 11.21 27.31
N GLU A 146 20.70 11.34 25.99
CA GLU A 146 21.45 10.38 25.18
C GLU A 146 22.94 10.33 25.58
N TYR A 147 23.56 11.46 25.92
CA TYR A 147 24.95 11.48 26.44
C TYR A 147 25.09 10.65 27.72
N ASN A 148 24.18 10.84 28.68
CA ASN A 148 24.19 10.11 29.94
C ASN A 148 23.96 8.60 29.73
N LYS A 149 23.07 8.24 28.80
CA LYS A 149 22.79 6.87 28.40
C LYS A 149 24.01 6.21 27.75
N LEU A 150 24.67 6.90 26.81
CA LEU A 150 25.90 6.42 26.17
C LEU A 150 27.05 6.28 27.16
N HIS A 151 27.20 7.22 28.09
CA HIS A 151 28.20 7.14 29.16
C HIS A 151 28.01 5.89 30.01
N LYS A 152 26.76 5.58 30.39
CA LYS A 152 26.43 4.39 31.18
C LYS A 152 26.64 3.10 30.37
N TRP A 153 26.20 3.08 29.11
CA TRP A 153 26.21 1.87 28.29
C TRP A 153 27.61 1.52 27.75
N MET A 154 28.39 2.51 27.32
CA MET A 154 29.73 2.34 26.75
C MET A 154 30.84 2.77 27.71
N ASN A 155 30.61 2.67 29.02
CA ASN A 155 31.57 3.13 30.03
C ASN A 155 32.99 2.56 29.81
N HIS A 156 33.08 1.28 29.43
CA HIS A 156 34.34 0.59 29.11
C HIS A 156 35.14 1.19 27.94
N LYS A 157 34.54 2.01 27.07
CA LYS A 157 35.20 2.74 25.98
C LYS A 157 35.27 4.25 26.23
N TRP A 158 34.82 4.72 27.39
CA TRP A 158 34.57 6.15 27.58
C TRP A 158 35.86 6.98 27.60
N ASP A 159 36.94 6.44 28.16
CA ASP A 159 38.24 7.10 28.15
C ASP A 159 38.74 7.36 26.73
N PHE A 160 38.56 6.37 25.83
CA PHE A 160 38.86 6.52 24.41
C PHE A 160 37.99 7.61 23.76
N ILE A 161 36.68 7.63 24.05
CA ILE A 161 35.75 8.63 23.53
C ILE A 161 36.15 10.05 23.95
N VAL A 162 36.48 10.25 25.23
CA VAL A 162 36.91 11.55 25.76
C VAL A 162 38.27 11.95 25.18
N MET A 163 39.20 11.00 25.04
CA MET A 163 40.51 11.25 24.42
C MET A 163 40.34 11.73 22.97
N GLN A 164 39.56 11.01 22.16
CA GLN A 164 39.25 11.39 20.77
C GLN A 164 38.52 12.74 20.69
N ALA A 165 37.57 13.00 21.58
CA ALA A 165 36.85 14.27 21.62
C ALA A 165 37.79 15.46 21.93
N LYS A 166 38.74 15.30 22.85
CA LYS A 166 39.76 16.31 23.17
C LYS A 166 40.68 16.55 21.98
N GLU A 167 41.18 15.49 21.35
CA GLU A 167 42.06 15.57 20.19
C GLU A 167 41.40 16.33 19.03
N GLN A 168 40.16 15.96 18.69
CA GLN A 168 39.37 16.66 17.66
C GLN A 168 39.09 18.13 18.03
N TYR A 169 38.83 18.42 19.31
CA TYR A 169 38.63 19.79 19.77
C TYR A 169 39.90 20.65 19.64
N HIS A 170 41.08 20.10 19.98
CA HIS A 170 42.36 20.77 19.81
C HIS A 170 42.69 21.00 18.34
N ALA A 171 42.51 19.98 17.48
CA ALA A 171 42.69 20.11 16.03
C ALA A 171 41.75 21.18 15.44
N GLY A 172 40.50 21.25 15.90
CA GLY A 172 39.55 22.28 15.47
C GLY A 172 39.97 23.70 15.85
N LYS A 173 40.67 23.88 16.98
CA LYS A 173 41.20 25.19 17.39
C LYS A 173 42.32 25.72 16.49
N ALA A 174 43.05 24.86 15.81
CA ALA A 174 44.10 25.24 14.88
C ALA A 174 43.54 25.78 13.54
N ARG A 175 42.27 25.50 13.22
CA ARG A 175 41.62 25.98 11.98
C ARG A 175 41.24 27.44 12.05
N GLN A 176 41.16 28.09 10.89
CA GLN A 176 40.59 29.43 10.76
C GLN A 176 39.14 29.48 11.27
N LYS A 177 38.69 30.65 11.73
CA LYS A 177 37.36 30.80 12.33
C LYS A 177 36.23 30.45 11.36
N ALA A 178 36.34 30.83 10.09
CA ALA A 178 35.36 30.51 9.05
C ALA A 178 35.17 29.00 8.88
N ASP A 179 36.28 28.28 8.65
CA ASP A 179 36.26 26.82 8.42
C ASP A 179 35.76 26.06 9.63
N ARG A 180 36.09 26.52 10.83
CA ARG A 180 35.61 25.92 12.08
C ARG A 180 34.09 26.02 12.20
N VAL A 181 33.51 27.18 11.87
CA VAL A 181 32.06 27.39 11.90
C VAL A 181 31.35 26.51 10.87
N VAL A 182 31.89 26.41 9.65
CA VAL A 182 31.32 25.53 8.61
C VAL A 182 31.37 24.07 9.06
N PHE A 183 32.51 23.62 9.56
CA PHE A 183 32.69 22.24 10.01
C PHE A 183 31.73 21.88 11.17
N ASP A 184 31.62 22.76 12.18
CA ASP A 184 30.69 22.56 13.30
C ASP A 184 29.23 22.46 12.82
N CYS A 185 28.85 23.23 11.80
CA CYS A 185 27.53 23.17 11.19
C CYS A 185 27.31 21.89 10.39
N GLN A 186 28.29 21.45 9.59
CA GLN A 186 28.24 20.22 8.82
C GLN A 186 28.08 18.98 9.72
N GLU A 187 28.90 18.89 10.77
CA GLU A 187 28.84 17.79 11.73
C GLU A 187 27.53 17.79 12.52
N ARG A 188 27.03 18.96 12.94
CA ARG A 188 25.71 19.10 13.57
C ARG A 188 24.58 18.66 12.63
N ALA A 189 24.61 19.07 11.37
CA ALA A 189 23.59 18.69 10.40
C ALA A 189 23.55 17.17 10.17
N TYR A 190 24.73 16.54 10.07
CA TYR A 190 24.84 15.07 9.99
C TYR A 190 24.15 14.39 11.18
N TRP A 191 24.45 14.82 12.40
CA TRP A 191 23.87 14.19 13.59
C TRP A 191 22.38 14.43 13.73
N ILE A 192 21.85 15.59 13.31
CA ILE A 192 20.39 15.81 13.31
C ILE A 192 19.67 14.86 12.36
N VAL A 193 20.28 14.49 11.23
CA VAL A 193 19.68 13.49 10.32
C VAL A 193 19.77 12.08 10.90
N HIS A 194 20.90 11.71 11.51
CA HIS A 194 21.13 10.35 12.01
C HIS A 194 20.63 10.07 13.44
N ARG A 195 20.42 11.11 14.23
CA ARG A 195 19.93 11.13 15.61
C ARG A 195 18.99 12.35 15.77
N PRO A 196 17.82 12.34 15.09
CA PRO A 196 16.94 13.49 15.07
C PRO A 196 16.39 13.82 16.46
N PRO A 197 16.13 15.12 16.74
CA PRO A 197 15.39 15.52 17.92
C PRO A 197 14.03 14.79 17.99
N PRO A 198 13.46 14.63 19.19
CA PRO A 198 12.09 14.11 19.32
C PRO A 198 11.12 14.88 18.40
N GLN A 199 10.17 14.16 17.79
CA GLN A 199 9.17 14.71 16.84
C GLN A 199 9.74 15.23 15.51
N THR A 200 11.02 15.00 15.23
CA THR A 200 11.63 15.30 13.93
C THR A 200 11.73 14.02 13.10
N HIS A 201 11.15 14.03 11.89
CA HIS A 201 11.25 12.91 10.97
C HIS A 201 12.51 13.03 10.10
N SER A 202 13.34 12.00 10.14
CA SER A 202 14.51 11.87 9.28
C SER A 202 14.20 10.97 8.11
N ALA A 203 14.72 11.28 6.92
CA ALA A 203 14.62 10.40 5.76
C ALA A 203 15.50 9.13 5.92
N MET A 204 16.29 9.05 6.99
CA MET A 204 17.05 7.85 7.35
C MET A 204 16.24 6.83 8.17
N ASP A 205 14.97 7.11 8.47
CA ASP A 205 14.03 6.09 8.95
C ASP A 205 13.48 5.30 7.75
N TYR A 206 13.89 4.04 7.64
CA TYR A 206 13.54 3.14 6.54
C TYR A 206 12.57 2.02 6.98
N GLY A 207 11.97 2.15 8.16
CA GLY A 207 11.13 1.12 8.75
C GLY A 207 11.94 -0.08 9.25
N LEU A 208 11.49 -1.29 8.92
CA LEU A 208 12.08 -2.53 9.42
C LEU A 208 13.32 -2.96 8.63
N ASP A 209 14.26 -3.59 9.35
CA ASP A 209 15.38 -4.30 8.75
C ASP A 209 14.89 -5.54 7.96
N ARG A 210 15.78 -6.05 7.10
CA ARG A 210 15.58 -7.23 6.28
C ARG A 210 16.24 -8.44 6.93
N HIS A 211 15.64 -9.61 6.71
CA HIS A 211 16.22 -10.90 7.08
C HIS A 211 17.37 -11.33 6.17
N ILE A 212 17.30 -10.97 4.89
CA ILE A 212 18.30 -11.30 3.88
C ILE A 212 19.11 -10.04 3.58
N ASP A 213 20.43 -10.15 3.64
CA ASP A 213 21.31 -9.04 3.28
C ASP A 213 21.16 -8.72 1.80
N PRO A 214 20.70 -7.52 1.42
CA PRO A 214 20.60 -7.17 0.02
C PRO A 214 21.97 -6.97 -0.66
N ASN A 215 23.07 -6.91 0.10
CA ASN A 215 24.42 -6.69 -0.41
C ASN A 215 25.25 -7.98 -0.50
N VAL A 216 24.73 -9.11 0.00
CA VAL A 216 25.47 -10.37 -0.07
C VAL A 216 25.37 -10.95 -1.47
N GLU A 217 26.51 -11.40 -2.00
CA GLU A 217 26.52 -12.21 -3.21
C GLU A 217 26.13 -13.64 -2.85
N GLU A 218 24.95 -14.06 -3.32
CA GLU A 218 24.46 -15.41 -3.08
C GLU A 218 25.21 -16.42 -3.95
N LYS A 219 25.77 -17.46 -3.32
CA LYS A 219 26.42 -18.57 -4.03
C LYS A 219 25.34 -19.41 -4.72
N LYS A 220 25.41 -19.49 -6.05
CA LYS A 220 24.47 -20.29 -6.85
C LYS A 220 24.72 -21.78 -6.62
N THR A 221 23.73 -22.47 -6.06
CA THR A 221 23.80 -23.90 -5.75
C THR A 221 23.23 -24.75 -6.89
N TYR A 222 23.44 -26.07 -6.84
CA TYR A 222 22.78 -27.00 -7.75
C TYR A 222 21.24 -26.85 -7.71
N ASP A 223 20.65 -26.71 -6.51
CA ASP A 223 19.20 -26.56 -6.36
C ASP A 223 18.69 -25.25 -6.98
N TYR A 224 19.47 -24.15 -6.89
CA TYR A 224 19.17 -22.90 -7.57
C TYR A 224 19.01 -23.11 -9.09
N TYR A 225 19.98 -23.76 -9.73
CA TYR A 225 19.91 -24.03 -11.17
C TYR A 225 18.78 -25.01 -11.51
N ARG A 226 18.58 -26.06 -10.71
CA ARG A 226 17.50 -27.01 -10.88
C ARG A 226 16.13 -26.32 -10.89
N ARG A 227 15.86 -25.39 -9.94
CA ARG A 227 14.60 -24.63 -9.89
C ARG A 227 14.42 -23.73 -11.11
N ILE A 228 15.49 -23.05 -11.56
CA ILE A 228 15.45 -22.20 -12.76
C ILE A 228 15.15 -23.02 -14.02
N ILE A 229 15.75 -24.21 -14.14
CA ILE A 229 15.48 -25.10 -15.27
C ILE A 229 14.01 -25.52 -15.29
N ILE A 230 13.47 -25.98 -14.14
CA ILE A 230 12.05 -26.36 -14.02
C ILE A 230 11.14 -25.18 -14.40
N TYR A 231 11.39 -23.99 -13.84
CA TYR A 231 10.62 -22.79 -14.16
C TYR A 231 10.66 -22.47 -15.66
N THR A 232 11.85 -22.54 -16.26
CA THR A 232 12.06 -22.18 -17.67
C THR A 232 11.37 -23.17 -18.60
N GLN A 233 11.49 -24.48 -18.33
CA GLN A 233 10.79 -25.53 -19.07
C GLN A 233 9.27 -25.29 -19.04
N GLN A 234 8.70 -25.02 -17.87
CA GLN A 234 7.27 -24.70 -17.73
C GLN A 234 6.89 -23.41 -18.47
N ALA A 235 7.72 -22.37 -18.42
CA ALA A 235 7.46 -21.09 -19.06
C ALA A 235 7.53 -21.16 -20.60
N VAL A 236 8.35 -22.04 -21.16
CA VAL A 236 8.44 -22.26 -22.62
C VAL A 236 7.20 -22.99 -23.15
N MET A 237 6.61 -23.89 -22.36
CA MET A 237 5.41 -24.63 -22.75
C MET A 237 4.11 -23.80 -22.70
N ARG A 238 4.14 -22.59 -22.12
CA ARG A 238 2.97 -21.69 -22.07
C ARG A 238 2.79 -21.00 -23.42
N SER A 239 1.64 -21.19 -24.05
CA SER A 239 1.26 -20.46 -25.26
C SER A 239 1.14 -18.96 -24.98
N ARG A 240 1.56 -18.14 -25.95
CA ARG A 240 1.51 -16.68 -25.87
C ARG A 240 0.71 -16.12 -27.04
N VAL A 241 0.10 -14.96 -26.84
CA VAL A 241 -0.51 -14.17 -27.90
C VAL A 241 0.39 -13.00 -28.27
N LYS A 242 0.22 -12.44 -29.46
CA LYS A 242 0.95 -11.24 -29.89
C LYS A 242 0.57 -10.04 -29.02
N SER A 243 1.51 -9.13 -28.80
CA SER A 243 1.26 -7.88 -28.07
C SER A 243 0.12 -7.06 -28.68
N SER A 244 -0.03 -7.07 -30.01
CA SER A 244 -1.16 -6.38 -30.68
C SER A 244 -2.52 -6.93 -30.27
N VAL A 245 -2.63 -8.24 -30.02
CA VAL A 245 -3.86 -8.88 -29.56
C VAL A 245 -4.11 -8.55 -28.09
N SER A 246 -3.11 -8.72 -27.22
CA SER A 246 -3.28 -8.49 -25.78
C SER A 246 -3.49 -7.01 -25.43
N LEU A 247 -2.71 -6.10 -26.03
CA LEU A 247 -2.85 -4.66 -25.81
C LEU A 247 -4.13 -4.13 -26.44
N GLY A 248 -4.53 -4.64 -27.62
CA GLY A 248 -5.82 -4.31 -28.23
C GLY A 248 -6.99 -4.73 -27.34
N ALA A 249 -6.94 -5.92 -26.74
CA ALA A 249 -7.95 -6.37 -25.78
C ALA A 249 -8.00 -5.50 -24.52
N LEU A 250 -6.83 -5.09 -23.98
CA LEU A 250 -6.74 -4.19 -22.83
C LEU A 250 -7.34 -2.82 -23.14
N ALA A 251 -6.97 -2.21 -24.27
CA ALA A 251 -7.51 -0.93 -24.69
C ALA A 251 -9.04 -0.99 -24.88
N LYS A 252 -9.54 -2.09 -25.47
CA LYS A 252 -10.98 -2.34 -25.58
C LYS A 252 -11.65 -2.44 -24.21
N TYR A 253 -11.08 -3.18 -23.27
CA TYR A 253 -11.59 -3.29 -21.90
C TYR A 253 -11.68 -1.91 -21.24
N ILE A 254 -10.60 -1.14 -21.24
CA ILE A 254 -10.60 0.22 -20.67
C ILE A 254 -11.67 1.09 -21.35
N THR A 255 -11.78 1.05 -22.68
CA THR A 255 -12.78 1.84 -23.43
C THR A 255 -14.21 1.47 -23.07
N THR A 256 -14.48 0.18 -22.83
CA THR A 256 -15.80 -0.31 -22.40
C THR A 256 -16.13 0.14 -20.97
N PHE A 257 -15.16 0.08 -20.05
CA PHE A 257 -15.39 0.33 -18.63
C PHE A 257 -15.15 1.78 -18.17
N LYS A 258 -14.56 2.66 -19.00
CA LYS A 258 -14.23 4.05 -18.60
C LYS A 258 -15.42 4.85 -18.08
N ASN A 259 -16.61 4.61 -18.63
CA ASN A 259 -17.83 5.30 -18.19
C ASN A 259 -18.33 4.80 -16.83
N HIS A 260 -17.75 3.70 -16.33
CA HIS A 260 -18.04 3.10 -15.03
C HIS A 260 -16.94 3.32 -13.99
N ASP A 261 -15.95 4.15 -14.30
CA ASP A 261 -14.89 4.53 -13.37
C ASP A 261 -15.20 5.90 -12.73
N PRO A 262 -15.51 5.96 -11.42
CA PRO A 262 -15.80 7.21 -10.73
C PRO A 262 -14.64 8.23 -10.71
N PHE A 263 -13.40 7.80 -10.99
CA PHE A 263 -12.27 8.72 -11.12
C PHE A 263 -12.21 9.42 -12.49
N LEU A 264 -12.80 8.82 -13.52
CA LEU A 264 -12.81 9.35 -14.89
C LEU A 264 -14.11 10.08 -15.21
N ILE A 265 -15.24 9.55 -14.73
CA ILE A 265 -16.58 10.07 -14.99
C ILE A 265 -17.33 10.21 -13.66
N PRO A 266 -17.96 11.37 -13.38
CA PRO A 266 -18.74 11.55 -12.16
C PRO A 266 -19.84 10.49 -12.03
N CYS A 267 -19.89 9.83 -10.88
CA CYS A 267 -20.94 8.88 -10.58
C CYS A 267 -22.22 9.61 -10.12
N LEU A 268 -23.38 9.03 -10.46
CA LEU A 268 -24.69 9.58 -10.12
C LEU A 268 -25.29 8.83 -8.93
N PRO A 269 -25.88 9.52 -7.95
CA PRO A 269 -26.23 10.95 -7.98
C PRO A 269 -25.06 11.91 -7.68
N SER A 270 -24.09 11.47 -6.88
CA SER A 270 -22.81 12.15 -6.67
C SER A 270 -21.78 11.16 -6.11
N ASN A 271 -20.52 11.56 -5.97
CA ASN A 271 -19.50 10.74 -5.34
C ASN A 271 -19.53 10.94 -3.82
N PRO A 272 -19.84 9.91 -3.00
CA PRO A 272 -19.95 10.03 -1.55
C PRO A 272 -18.71 10.63 -0.88
N TRP A 273 -17.52 10.37 -1.43
CA TRP A 273 -16.26 10.90 -0.91
C TRP A 273 -16.09 12.41 -1.10
N HIS A 274 -16.91 13.06 -1.92
CA HIS A 274 -16.89 14.50 -2.17
C HIS A 274 -18.08 15.21 -1.53
N THR A 275 -19.24 14.57 -1.50
CA THR A 275 -20.50 15.19 -1.08
C THR A 275 -20.92 14.81 0.33
N ASP A 276 -20.31 13.77 0.92
CA ASP A 276 -20.68 13.16 2.19
C ASP A 276 -22.14 12.66 2.19
N ASP A 277 -22.64 12.29 1.01
CA ASP A 277 -23.97 11.71 0.75
C ASP A 277 -23.80 10.25 0.28
N ASP A 278 -24.41 9.31 0.98
CA ASP A 278 -24.28 7.87 0.77
C ASP A 278 -25.30 7.27 -0.20
N SER A 279 -26.18 8.09 -0.82
CA SER A 279 -27.21 7.63 -1.75
C SER A 279 -26.63 6.77 -2.88
N TYR A 280 -25.42 7.09 -3.37
CA TYR A 280 -24.76 6.28 -4.39
C TYR A 280 -24.52 4.83 -3.91
N TRP A 281 -24.13 4.63 -2.65
CA TRP A 281 -23.91 3.29 -2.09
C TRP A 281 -25.23 2.56 -1.86
N GLU A 282 -26.25 3.24 -1.34
CA GLU A 282 -27.58 2.64 -1.16
C GLU A 282 -28.17 2.14 -2.48
N LEU A 283 -28.10 2.97 -3.53
CA LEU A 283 -28.61 2.63 -4.87
C LEU A 283 -27.82 1.49 -5.55
N ASN A 284 -26.59 1.25 -5.11
CA ASN A 284 -25.74 0.18 -5.63
C ASN A 284 -25.51 -0.95 -4.61
N ALA A 285 -26.32 -1.02 -3.54
CA ALA A 285 -26.24 -2.09 -2.54
C ALA A 285 -26.43 -3.49 -3.19
N PRO A 286 -25.73 -4.54 -2.73
CA PRO A 286 -25.74 -5.86 -3.38
C PRO A 286 -27.15 -6.44 -3.60
N ASP A 287 -28.05 -6.21 -2.65
CA ASP A 287 -29.40 -6.75 -2.53
C ASP A 287 -30.52 -5.75 -2.89
N VAL A 288 -30.17 -4.61 -3.49
CA VAL A 288 -31.15 -3.61 -3.94
C VAL A 288 -32.22 -4.24 -4.83
N GLU A 289 -33.49 -3.89 -4.57
CA GLU A 289 -34.62 -4.45 -5.32
C GLU A 289 -34.56 -4.06 -6.81
N ILE A 290 -34.34 -2.76 -7.06
CA ILE A 290 -34.25 -2.16 -8.39
C ILE A 290 -32.83 -1.63 -8.62
N PRO A 291 -32.02 -2.31 -9.47
CA PRO A 291 -30.66 -1.85 -9.76
C PRO A 291 -30.65 -0.57 -10.61
N THR A 292 -29.54 0.16 -10.58
CA THR A 292 -29.31 1.29 -11.47
C THR A 292 -29.15 0.85 -12.92
N LYS A 293 -29.54 1.70 -13.88
CA LYS A 293 -29.39 1.45 -15.32
C LYS A 293 -27.95 1.13 -15.70
N MET A 294 -27.01 1.85 -15.08
CA MET A 294 -25.58 1.66 -15.23
C MET A 294 -25.12 0.28 -14.74
N ARG A 295 -25.64 -0.19 -13.59
CA ARG A 295 -25.35 -1.53 -13.08
C ARG A 295 -25.89 -2.62 -14.02
N VAL A 296 -27.11 -2.47 -14.53
CA VAL A 296 -27.71 -3.43 -15.48
C VAL A 296 -26.96 -3.45 -16.82
N GLU A 297 -26.58 -2.28 -17.35
CA GLU A 297 -25.79 -2.17 -18.58
C GLU A 297 -24.47 -2.95 -18.47
N ARG A 298 -23.80 -2.84 -17.32
CA ARG A 298 -22.53 -3.51 -17.03
C ARG A 298 -22.63 -5.03 -17.14
N TRP A 299 -23.79 -5.63 -16.83
CA TRP A 299 -24.01 -7.08 -17.00
C TRP A 299 -23.85 -7.54 -18.44
N SER A 300 -24.08 -6.65 -19.42
CA SER A 300 -23.93 -6.97 -20.84
C SER A 300 -22.48 -6.98 -21.33
N PHE A 301 -21.55 -6.39 -20.58
CA PHE A 301 -20.14 -6.27 -21.00
C PHE A 301 -19.45 -7.64 -21.04
N SER A 302 -19.75 -8.49 -20.05
CA SER A 302 -19.29 -9.87 -20.06
C SER A 302 -20.12 -10.74 -19.13
N PHE A 303 -20.13 -12.04 -19.41
CA PHE A 303 -20.76 -13.02 -18.53
C PHE A 303 -20.20 -13.01 -17.10
N TYR A 304 -18.92 -12.62 -16.94
CA TYR A 304 -18.29 -12.50 -15.63
C TYR A 304 -18.88 -11.34 -14.82
N GLU A 305 -19.20 -10.21 -15.45
CA GLU A 305 -19.87 -9.09 -14.76
C GLU A 305 -21.26 -9.49 -14.27
N LEU A 306 -22.04 -10.21 -15.10
CA LEU A 306 -23.34 -10.72 -14.70
C LEU A 306 -23.26 -11.70 -13.53
N LEU A 307 -22.29 -12.62 -13.54
CA LEU A 307 -22.15 -13.64 -12.49
C LEU A 307 -21.58 -13.09 -11.18
N ASN A 308 -20.73 -12.07 -11.22
CA ASN A 308 -20.19 -11.49 -9.98
C ASN A 308 -21.18 -10.56 -9.30
N ASP A 309 -22.17 -10.04 -10.01
CA ASP A 309 -23.23 -9.25 -9.42
C ASP A 309 -24.30 -10.17 -8.78
N PRO A 310 -24.53 -10.12 -7.45
CA PRO A 310 -25.57 -10.91 -6.80
C PRO A 310 -26.97 -10.66 -7.38
N ARG A 311 -27.30 -9.40 -7.69
CA ARG A 311 -28.59 -9.03 -8.29
C ARG A 311 -28.67 -9.49 -9.74
N GLY A 312 -27.56 -9.42 -10.48
CA GLY A 312 -27.44 -9.95 -11.84
C GLY A 312 -27.65 -11.46 -11.89
N ARG A 313 -27.01 -12.22 -10.99
CA ARG A 313 -27.26 -13.66 -10.82
C ARG A 313 -28.70 -13.98 -10.48
N ALA A 314 -29.32 -13.20 -9.59
CA ALA A 314 -30.72 -13.40 -9.23
C ALA A 314 -31.64 -13.23 -10.46
N ASP A 315 -31.39 -12.24 -11.32
CA ASP A 315 -32.14 -12.04 -12.55
C ASP A 315 -31.88 -13.16 -13.58
N PHE A 316 -30.63 -13.57 -13.73
CA PHE A 316 -30.24 -14.67 -14.60
C PHE A 316 -30.89 -16.00 -14.15
N LYS A 317 -31.03 -16.26 -12.85
CA LYS A 317 -31.77 -17.43 -12.31
C LYS A 317 -33.25 -17.44 -12.75
N ILE A 318 -33.90 -16.27 -12.84
CA ILE A 318 -35.29 -16.18 -13.32
C ILE A 318 -35.37 -16.64 -14.78
N PHE A 319 -34.41 -16.20 -15.61
CA PHE A 319 -34.32 -16.63 -17.00
C PHE A 319 -34.05 -18.13 -17.13
N LEU A 320 -33.06 -18.67 -16.42
CA LEU A 320 -32.72 -20.09 -16.47
C LEU A 320 -33.88 -21.00 -16.01
N LYS A 321 -34.67 -20.55 -15.03
CA LYS A 321 -35.86 -21.29 -14.58
C LYS A 321 -36.90 -21.43 -15.68
N LYS A 322 -37.08 -20.40 -16.52
CA LYS A 322 -38.01 -20.44 -17.67
C LYS A 322 -37.53 -21.39 -18.77
N GLU A 323 -36.22 -21.56 -18.89
CA GLU A 323 -35.60 -22.46 -19.88
C GLU A 323 -35.26 -23.84 -19.32
N PHE A 324 -35.67 -24.15 -18.09
CA PHE A 324 -35.36 -25.41 -17.41
C PHE A 324 -33.84 -25.74 -17.42
N SER A 325 -32.99 -24.73 -17.22
CA SER A 325 -31.52 -24.84 -17.30
C SER A 325 -30.78 -24.32 -16.05
N GLY A 326 -31.49 -24.23 -14.92
CA GLY A 326 -31.00 -23.64 -13.66
C GLY A 326 -29.95 -24.48 -12.91
N GLU A 327 -29.85 -25.76 -13.22
CA GLU A 327 -28.86 -26.70 -12.68
C GLU A 327 -27.42 -26.31 -13.04
N ASN A 328 -27.18 -25.77 -14.24
CA ASN A 328 -25.85 -25.34 -14.68
C ASN A 328 -25.27 -24.23 -13.78
N LEU A 329 -26.09 -23.21 -13.49
CA LEU A 329 -25.67 -22.12 -12.60
C LEU A 329 -25.53 -22.60 -11.15
N ALA A 330 -26.44 -23.46 -10.68
CA ALA A 330 -26.36 -23.98 -9.32
C ALA A 330 -25.11 -24.86 -9.11
N PHE A 331 -24.73 -25.68 -10.09
CA PHE A 331 -23.46 -26.40 -10.06
C PHE A 331 -22.28 -25.44 -10.03
N TRP A 332 -22.28 -24.41 -10.88
CA TRP A 332 -21.21 -23.42 -10.92
C TRP A 332 -21.04 -22.69 -9.57
N GLU A 333 -22.15 -22.31 -8.93
CA GLU A 333 -22.16 -21.68 -7.59
C GLU A 333 -21.65 -22.64 -6.52
N ALA A 334 -22.08 -23.90 -6.53
CA ALA A 334 -21.61 -24.91 -5.58
C ALA A 334 -20.10 -25.19 -5.73
N ALA A 335 -19.60 -25.19 -6.97
CA ALA A 335 -18.17 -25.31 -7.25
C ALA A 335 -17.37 -24.08 -6.78
N GLU A 336 -17.90 -22.85 -6.92
CA GLU A 336 -17.28 -21.66 -6.32
C GLU A 336 -17.26 -21.73 -4.80
N GLU A 337 -18.35 -22.21 -4.17
CA GLU A 337 -18.41 -22.38 -2.72
C GLU A 337 -17.42 -23.44 -2.22
N LEU A 338 -17.23 -24.55 -2.94
CA LEU A 338 -16.19 -25.53 -2.64
C LEU A 338 -14.80 -24.90 -2.74
N LYS A 339 -14.56 -24.11 -3.80
CA LYS A 339 -13.26 -23.48 -4.07
C LYS A 339 -12.89 -22.44 -3.03
N TRP A 340 -13.83 -21.69 -2.48
CA TRP A 340 -13.55 -20.62 -1.50
C TRP A 340 -13.95 -20.97 -0.07
N GLY A 341 -14.59 -22.12 0.14
CA GLY A 341 -15.05 -22.60 1.44
C GLY A 341 -13.94 -23.08 2.39
N THR A 342 -14.37 -23.60 3.54
CA THR A 342 -13.46 -24.12 4.58
C THR A 342 -12.83 -25.43 4.16
N ALA A 343 -11.55 -25.63 4.52
CA ALA A 343 -10.84 -26.86 4.15
C ALA A 343 -11.43 -28.12 4.84
N ALA A 344 -11.96 -27.97 6.05
CA ALA A 344 -12.51 -29.08 6.84
C ALA A 344 -13.74 -29.75 6.19
N SER A 345 -14.58 -28.99 5.48
CA SER A 345 -15.80 -29.52 4.82
C SER A 345 -15.57 -29.89 3.35
N MET A 346 -14.34 -29.75 2.85
CA MET A 346 -14.04 -29.82 1.42
C MET A 346 -14.37 -31.18 0.80
N SER A 347 -13.97 -32.28 1.44
CA SER A 347 -14.20 -33.63 0.92
C SER A 347 -15.69 -33.97 0.88
N GLU A 348 -16.42 -33.68 1.97
CA GLU A 348 -17.86 -33.89 2.06
C GLU A 348 -18.62 -33.06 1.01
N LYS A 349 -18.29 -31.77 0.87
CA LYS A 349 -18.88 -30.90 -0.15
C LYS A 349 -18.60 -31.40 -1.57
N ALA A 350 -17.38 -31.81 -1.87
CA ALA A 350 -17.03 -32.32 -3.20
C ALA A 350 -17.85 -33.57 -3.56
N GLU A 351 -18.00 -34.50 -2.61
CA GLU A 351 -18.83 -35.69 -2.79
C GLU A 351 -20.32 -35.36 -2.93
N GLN A 352 -20.83 -34.43 -2.11
CA GLN A 352 -22.22 -33.96 -2.19
C GLN A 352 -22.51 -33.31 -3.55
N ILE A 353 -21.61 -32.46 -4.05
CA ILE A 353 -21.74 -31.82 -5.36
C ILE A 353 -21.74 -32.88 -6.47
N PHE A 354 -20.85 -33.86 -6.39
CA PHE A 354 -20.83 -34.97 -7.35
C PHE A 354 -22.16 -35.74 -7.37
N LYS A 355 -22.67 -36.14 -6.21
CA LYS A 355 -23.96 -36.85 -6.09
C LYS A 355 -25.15 -36.02 -6.58
N THR A 356 -25.09 -34.69 -6.40
CA THR A 356 -26.21 -33.79 -6.72
C THR A 356 -26.27 -33.44 -8.20
N PHE A 357 -25.12 -33.31 -8.89
CA PHE A 357 -25.05 -32.77 -10.25
C PHE A 357 -24.42 -33.70 -11.29
N LEU A 358 -23.48 -34.58 -10.91
CA LEU A 358 -22.63 -35.31 -11.86
C LEU A 358 -22.87 -36.83 -11.88
N ALA A 359 -23.33 -37.40 -10.78
CA ALA A 359 -23.58 -38.84 -10.68
C ALA A 359 -24.66 -39.29 -11.69
N PRO A 360 -24.58 -40.52 -12.24
CA PRO A 360 -25.65 -41.07 -13.06
C PRO A 360 -26.99 -41.05 -12.31
N GLY A 361 -28.02 -40.44 -12.89
CA GLY A 361 -29.33 -40.28 -12.25
C GLY A 361 -29.39 -39.20 -11.16
N ALA A 362 -28.41 -38.29 -11.10
CA ALA A 362 -28.40 -37.21 -10.13
C ALA A 362 -29.67 -36.34 -10.19
N PRO A 363 -30.17 -35.83 -9.05
CA PRO A 363 -31.42 -35.07 -8.98
C PRO A 363 -31.38 -33.73 -9.75
N ARG A 364 -30.18 -33.17 -9.96
CA ARG A 364 -29.94 -31.95 -10.76
C ARG A 364 -28.87 -32.20 -11.79
N TRP A 365 -29.01 -33.30 -12.53
CA TRP A 365 -28.00 -33.79 -13.47
C TRP A 365 -27.63 -32.74 -14.52
N ILE A 366 -26.32 -32.52 -14.70
CA ILE A 366 -25.76 -31.63 -15.72
C ILE A 366 -24.96 -32.44 -16.75
N ASN A 367 -24.90 -31.93 -17.98
CA ASN A 367 -24.15 -32.56 -19.05
C ASN A 367 -22.74 -31.95 -19.17
N ILE A 368 -21.70 -32.79 -19.03
CA ILE A 368 -20.30 -32.45 -19.29
C ILE A 368 -19.67 -33.51 -20.20
N ASP A 369 -18.67 -33.12 -20.98
CA ASP A 369 -17.99 -34.06 -21.88
C ASP A 369 -17.26 -35.18 -21.12
N GLY A 370 -17.15 -36.36 -21.76
CA GLY A 370 -16.60 -37.56 -21.13
C GLY A 370 -15.16 -37.42 -20.64
N ARG A 371 -14.33 -36.58 -21.29
CA ARG A 371 -12.96 -36.32 -20.83
C ARG A 371 -12.98 -35.54 -19.52
N THR A 372 -13.79 -34.48 -19.45
CA THR A 372 -13.96 -33.67 -18.24
C THR A 372 -14.55 -34.50 -17.09
N MET A 373 -15.53 -35.36 -17.37
CA MET A 373 -16.08 -36.30 -16.37
C MET A 373 -15.01 -37.26 -15.84
N GLY A 374 -14.24 -37.91 -16.72
CA GLY A 374 -13.19 -38.85 -16.32
C GLY A 374 -12.11 -38.21 -15.44
N LEU A 375 -11.71 -36.97 -15.75
CA LEU A 375 -10.77 -36.21 -14.92
C LEU A 375 -11.36 -35.84 -13.56
N THR A 376 -12.65 -35.48 -13.52
CA THR A 376 -13.36 -35.12 -12.28
C THR A 376 -13.46 -36.32 -11.35
N VAL A 377 -13.88 -37.48 -11.88
CA VAL A 377 -13.99 -38.74 -11.11
C VAL A 377 -12.62 -39.14 -10.54
N LYS A 378 -11.57 -39.12 -11.36
CA LYS A 378 -10.21 -39.41 -10.90
C LYS A 378 -9.74 -38.43 -9.81
N GLY A 379 -10.04 -37.14 -9.96
CA GLY A 379 -9.71 -36.14 -8.96
C GLY A 379 -10.43 -36.35 -7.62
N LEU A 380 -11.67 -36.84 -7.66
CA LEU A 380 -12.48 -37.13 -6.47
C LEU A 380 -11.97 -38.34 -5.66
N GLU A 381 -11.04 -39.15 -6.19
CA GLU A 381 -10.31 -40.15 -5.38
C GLU A 381 -9.49 -39.47 -4.26
N HIS A 382 -9.01 -38.25 -4.51
CA HIS A 382 -8.30 -37.42 -3.54
C HIS A 382 -8.85 -35.98 -3.58
N PRO A 383 -10.02 -35.71 -2.98
CA PRO A 383 -10.69 -34.42 -3.08
C PRO A 383 -9.79 -33.26 -2.63
N HIS A 384 -9.71 -32.23 -3.46
CA HIS A 384 -9.04 -30.97 -3.16
C HIS A 384 -9.85 -29.79 -3.70
N ARG A 385 -9.45 -28.57 -3.33
CA ARG A 385 -10.21 -27.32 -3.58
C ARG A 385 -10.51 -27.05 -5.06
N TYR A 386 -9.70 -27.60 -5.95
CA TYR A 386 -9.75 -27.39 -7.40
C TYR A 386 -10.25 -28.64 -8.16
N VAL A 387 -10.77 -29.65 -7.45
CA VAL A 387 -11.16 -30.94 -8.05
C VAL A 387 -12.26 -30.80 -9.09
N LEU A 388 -13.10 -29.77 -8.98
CA LEU A 388 -14.20 -29.48 -9.92
C LEU A 388 -13.84 -28.41 -10.97
N ASP A 389 -12.62 -27.86 -11.00
CA ASP A 389 -12.26 -26.72 -11.87
C ASP A 389 -12.49 -27.00 -13.36
N GLY A 390 -12.19 -28.23 -13.80
CA GLY A 390 -12.42 -28.66 -15.18
C GLY A 390 -13.92 -28.63 -15.55
N ALA A 391 -14.75 -29.28 -14.74
CA ALA A 391 -16.21 -29.31 -14.92
C ALA A 391 -16.83 -27.92 -14.78
N GLN A 392 -16.41 -27.14 -13.80
CA GLN A 392 -16.87 -25.77 -13.59
C GLN A 392 -16.54 -24.87 -14.78
N THR A 393 -15.32 -24.96 -15.31
CA THR A 393 -14.90 -24.21 -16.51
C THR A 393 -15.70 -24.62 -17.74
N HIS A 394 -15.96 -25.92 -17.90
CA HIS A 394 -16.79 -26.44 -18.99
C HIS A 394 -18.19 -25.82 -18.95
N ILE A 395 -18.86 -25.89 -17.78
CA ILE A 395 -20.21 -25.34 -17.58
C ILE A 395 -20.24 -23.81 -17.71
N PHE A 396 -19.24 -23.12 -17.19
CA PHE A 396 -19.11 -21.67 -17.39
C PHE A 396 -19.01 -21.31 -18.88
N MET A 397 -18.19 -22.02 -19.65
CA MET A 397 -18.02 -21.76 -21.09
C MET A 397 -19.26 -22.13 -21.90
N LEU A 398 -20.00 -23.16 -21.49
CA LEU A 398 -21.28 -23.53 -22.06
C LEU A 398 -22.29 -22.38 -21.90
N MET A 399 -22.50 -21.91 -20.67
CA MET A 399 -23.42 -20.80 -20.39
C MET A 399 -22.95 -19.50 -21.07
N LYS A 400 -21.65 -19.21 -21.07
CA LYS A 400 -21.08 -18.00 -21.68
C LYS A 400 -21.31 -17.94 -23.19
N LYS A 401 -21.17 -19.07 -23.90
CA LYS A 401 -21.23 -19.10 -25.37
C LYS A 401 -22.65 -19.03 -25.92
N ASP A 402 -23.64 -19.51 -25.18
CA ASP A 402 -25.02 -19.60 -25.65
C ASP A 402 -26.02 -18.90 -24.71
N THR A 403 -26.21 -19.46 -23.51
CA THR A 403 -27.25 -19.02 -22.55
C THR A 403 -27.17 -17.54 -22.18
N PHE A 404 -25.96 -17.00 -22.02
CA PHE A 404 -25.73 -15.58 -21.73
C PHE A 404 -26.26 -14.65 -22.83
N TYR A 405 -25.97 -14.95 -24.10
CA TYR A 405 -26.42 -14.12 -25.21
C TYR A 405 -27.93 -14.25 -25.46
N ARG A 406 -28.53 -15.40 -25.15
CA ARG A 406 -29.99 -15.57 -25.14
C ARG A 406 -30.64 -14.77 -24.01
N TYR A 407 -30.05 -14.77 -22.81
CA TYR A 407 -30.49 -13.93 -21.69
C TYR A 407 -30.50 -12.45 -22.06
N LEU A 408 -29.43 -11.91 -22.64
CA LEU A 408 -29.35 -10.50 -23.04
C LEU A 408 -30.41 -10.09 -24.09
N LYS A 409 -30.95 -11.05 -24.85
CA LYS A 409 -32.04 -10.81 -25.83
C LYS A 409 -33.42 -11.09 -25.26
N SER A 410 -33.50 -11.74 -24.09
CA SER A 410 -34.73 -12.23 -23.49
C SER A 410 -35.64 -11.09 -23.01
N PRO A 411 -36.96 -11.34 -22.88
CA PRO A 411 -37.85 -10.42 -22.20
C PRO A 411 -37.43 -10.13 -20.76
N VAL A 412 -36.80 -11.08 -20.06
CA VAL A 412 -36.35 -10.91 -18.66
C VAL A 412 -35.36 -9.74 -18.56
N TYR A 413 -34.29 -9.79 -19.36
CA TYR A 413 -33.28 -8.72 -19.36
C TYR A 413 -33.83 -7.37 -19.85
N LYS A 414 -34.71 -7.39 -20.86
CA LYS A 414 -35.35 -6.15 -21.36
C LYS A 414 -36.26 -5.50 -20.31
N GLU A 415 -36.98 -6.29 -19.52
CA GLU A 415 -37.84 -5.77 -18.45
C GLU A 415 -37.04 -5.19 -17.28
N ILE A 416 -35.94 -5.84 -16.85
CA ILE A 416 -35.08 -5.24 -15.81
C ILE A 416 -34.40 -3.97 -16.30
N GLN A 417 -33.99 -3.91 -17.57
CA GLN A 417 -33.43 -2.70 -18.18
C GLN A 417 -34.42 -1.52 -18.20
N LYS A 418 -35.72 -1.80 -18.44
CA LYS A 418 -36.78 -0.77 -18.39
C LYS A 418 -37.06 -0.28 -16.98
N LYS A 419 -37.03 -1.19 -15.99
CA LYS A 419 -37.28 -0.87 -14.57
C LYS A 419 -36.09 -0.20 -13.88
N ALA A 420 -34.88 -0.37 -14.42
CA ALA A 420 -33.66 0.12 -13.82
C ALA A 420 -33.68 1.64 -13.65
N ILE A 421 -33.28 2.11 -12.47
CA ILE A 421 -33.31 3.53 -12.12
C ILE A 421 -32.15 4.29 -12.75
N SER A 422 -32.38 5.53 -13.15
CA SER A 422 -31.34 6.47 -13.52
C SER A 422 -31.36 7.62 -12.52
N PRO A 423 -30.50 7.60 -11.48
CA PRO A 423 -30.49 8.65 -10.47
C PRO A 423 -30.23 10.02 -11.09
N ALA A 424 -30.94 11.04 -10.63
CA ALA A 424 -30.66 12.42 -11.02
C ALA A 424 -29.37 12.90 -10.33
N PRO A 425 -28.57 13.76 -10.97
CA PRO A 425 -27.40 14.35 -10.32
C PRO A 425 -27.85 15.19 -9.11
N HIS A 426 -27.10 15.09 -8.01
CA HIS A 426 -27.26 16.05 -6.91
C HIS A 426 -26.68 17.41 -7.31
N ASN A 427 -27.35 18.47 -6.86
CA ASN A 427 -26.95 19.86 -7.10
C ASN A 427 -26.41 20.47 -5.80
N PHE A 428 -25.16 20.15 -5.46
CA PHE A 428 -24.46 20.80 -4.34
C PHE A 428 -23.83 22.10 -4.83
N SER A 429 -23.99 23.18 -4.06
CA SER A 429 -23.25 24.42 -4.28
C SER A 429 -21.81 24.30 -3.78
N GLU A 430 -20.89 25.05 -4.38
CA GLU A 430 -19.47 25.07 -3.97
C GLU A 430 -19.30 25.41 -2.48
N ALA A 431 -20.14 26.32 -1.96
CA ALA A 431 -20.13 26.69 -0.54
C ALA A 431 -20.50 25.51 0.38
N GLN A 432 -21.45 24.66 -0.04
CA GLN A 432 -21.83 23.46 0.72
C GLN A 432 -20.69 22.44 0.71
N LEU A 433 -20.05 22.21 -0.45
CA LEU A 433 -18.91 21.29 -0.55
C LEU A 433 -17.73 21.73 0.33
N GLN A 434 -17.40 23.02 0.31
CA GLN A 434 -16.35 23.57 1.17
C GLN A 434 -16.69 23.46 2.65
N GLN A 435 -17.95 23.68 3.02
CA GLN A 435 -18.40 23.51 4.40
C GLN A 435 -18.32 22.04 4.84
N ASN A 436 -18.72 21.10 3.99
CA ASN A 436 -18.58 19.67 4.23
C ASN A 436 -17.11 19.30 4.44
N MET A 437 -16.21 19.76 3.56
CA MET A 437 -14.77 19.56 3.71
C MET A 437 -14.23 20.07 5.05
N ARG A 438 -14.69 21.24 5.52
CA ARG A 438 -14.29 21.79 6.84
C ARG A 438 -14.85 21.00 8.02
N ASN A 439 -16.02 20.40 7.85
CA ASN A 439 -16.69 19.61 8.88
C ASN A 439 -16.19 18.16 8.95
N ARG A 440 -15.41 17.70 7.96
CA ARG A 440 -14.81 16.36 7.97
C ARG A 440 -13.93 16.19 9.19
N ARG A 441 -14.34 15.25 10.04
CA ARG A 441 -13.54 14.80 11.17
C ARG A 441 -12.60 13.69 10.69
N PRO A 442 -11.41 13.56 11.30
CA PRO A 442 -10.59 12.38 11.11
C PRO A 442 -11.42 11.11 11.34
N SER A 443 -11.17 10.07 10.53
CA SER A 443 -11.79 8.77 10.73
C SER A 443 -11.60 8.30 12.17
N ILE A 444 -12.61 7.63 12.71
CA ILE A 444 -12.54 7.01 14.04
C ILE A 444 -11.33 6.07 14.06
N ASP A 445 -10.53 6.13 15.13
CA ASP A 445 -9.34 5.29 15.29
C ASP A 445 -9.69 3.81 15.02
N PRO A 446 -8.94 3.08 14.18
CA PRO A 446 -9.20 1.68 13.87
C PRO A 446 -9.39 0.79 15.10
N ILE A 447 -8.76 1.12 16.23
CA ILE A 447 -8.93 0.41 17.50
C ILE A 447 -10.36 0.54 18.01
N ILE A 448 -10.94 1.73 17.95
CA ILE A 448 -12.32 2.00 18.37
C ILE A 448 -13.30 1.29 17.44
N THR A 449 -13.03 1.29 16.13
CA THR A 449 -13.86 0.57 15.14
C THR A 449 -13.83 -0.93 15.41
N TRP A 450 -12.66 -1.51 15.67
CA TRP A 450 -12.52 -2.92 16.04
C TRP A 450 -13.27 -3.27 17.33
N GLN A 451 -13.19 -2.42 18.36
CA GLN A 451 -13.94 -2.61 19.61
C GLN A 451 -15.45 -2.66 19.36
N LYS A 452 -15.98 -1.74 18.55
CA LYS A 452 -17.40 -1.73 18.17
C LYS A 452 -17.82 -2.98 17.41
N GLU A 453 -17.01 -3.45 16.45
CA GLU A 453 -17.30 -4.70 15.73
C GLU A 453 -17.32 -5.92 16.65
N GLN A 454 -16.43 -5.98 17.65
CA GLN A 454 -16.44 -7.06 18.64
C GLN A 454 -17.71 -7.00 19.51
N GLU A 455 -18.14 -5.81 19.91
CA GLU A 455 -19.40 -5.63 20.64
C GLU A 455 -20.61 -6.04 19.80
N GLU A 456 -20.66 -5.67 18.52
CA GLU A 456 -21.74 -6.09 17.61
C GLU A 456 -21.75 -7.59 17.38
N LYS A 457 -20.59 -8.22 17.19
CA LYS A 457 -20.48 -9.68 17.09
C LYS A 457 -20.92 -10.37 18.38
N ALA A 458 -20.56 -9.83 19.53
CA ALA A 458 -21.02 -10.35 20.82
C ALA A 458 -22.54 -10.20 20.98
N LYS A 459 -23.11 -9.07 20.57
CA LYS A 459 -24.57 -8.85 20.55
C LYS A 459 -25.28 -9.80 19.59
N ALA A 460 -24.75 -9.99 18.39
CA ALA A 460 -25.30 -10.91 17.39
C ALA A 460 -25.22 -12.37 17.85
N ALA A 461 -24.11 -12.78 18.47
CA ALA A 461 -23.96 -14.10 19.07
C ALA A 461 -24.91 -14.31 20.26
N ALA A 462 -25.12 -13.29 21.10
CA ALA A 462 -26.10 -13.33 22.18
C ALA A 462 -27.54 -13.40 21.66
N ALA A 463 -27.85 -12.72 20.54
CA ALA A 463 -29.15 -12.78 19.88
C ALA A 463 -29.39 -14.11 19.15
N ALA A 464 -28.32 -14.79 18.73
CA ALA A 464 -28.35 -16.13 18.13
C ALA A 464 -28.30 -17.28 19.16
N GLY A 465 -28.43 -16.96 20.46
CA GLY A 465 -28.53 -17.95 21.53
C GLY A 465 -29.71 -18.93 21.30
N PRO A 466 -29.66 -20.14 21.90
CA PRO A 466 -30.59 -21.21 21.58
C PRO A 466 -32.03 -20.77 21.87
N VAL A 467 -32.85 -20.77 20.82
CA VAL A 467 -34.30 -20.56 20.94
C VAL A 467 -34.84 -21.64 21.86
N ASP A 468 -35.34 -21.25 23.03
CA ASP A 468 -35.95 -22.17 24.00
C ASP A 468 -37.28 -22.71 23.45
N ILE A 469 -37.19 -23.89 22.83
CA ILE A 469 -38.32 -24.62 22.22
C ILE A 469 -39.45 -24.86 23.23
N LYS A 470 -39.17 -24.90 24.55
CA LYS A 470 -40.22 -25.05 25.57
C LYS A 470 -41.12 -23.82 25.69
N LYS A 471 -40.58 -22.61 25.47
CA LYS A 471 -41.37 -21.36 25.49
C LYS A 471 -42.28 -21.22 24.27
N LEU A 472 -41.86 -21.76 23.12
CA LEU A 472 -42.61 -21.74 21.86
C LEU A 472 -43.74 -22.80 21.83
N MET A 473 -43.59 -23.89 22.57
CA MET A 473 -44.63 -24.91 22.75
C MET A 473 -45.70 -24.49 23.76
N ALA A 474 -45.34 -23.71 24.79
CA ALA A 474 -46.28 -23.22 25.80
C ALA A 474 -47.31 -22.21 25.25
N SER A 475 -46.95 -21.42 24.22
CA SER A 475 -47.86 -20.42 23.65
C SER A 475 -48.88 -20.97 22.64
N LYS A 476 -48.88 -22.28 22.36
CA LYS A 476 -49.83 -22.93 21.44
C LYS A 476 -50.92 -23.76 22.14
N LEU A 477 -50.95 -23.78 23.48
CA LEU A 477 -51.94 -24.54 24.25
C LEU A 477 -53.09 -23.71 24.85
N ASP A 478 -53.05 -22.37 24.76
CA ASP A 478 -54.13 -21.48 25.21
C ASP A 478 -54.91 -20.83 24.06
N ARG A 479 -55.46 -21.67 23.18
CA ARG A 479 -56.65 -21.33 22.39
C ARG A 479 -57.63 -22.50 22.46
N LYS A 480 -58.48 -22.47 23.48
CA LYS A 480 -59.81 -23.07 23.43
C LYS A 480 -60.80 -22.02 22.93
#